data_AF-A0A366VYT8-F1
#
_entry.id   AF-A0A366VYT8-F1
#
_cell.length_a   1.000
_cell.length_b   1.000
_cell.length_c   1.000
_cell.angle_alpha   90.00
_cell.angle_beta   90.00
_cell.angle_gamma   90.00
#
_symmetry.space_group_name_H-M   'P 1'
#
loop_
_entity.id
_entity.type
_entity.pdbx_description
1 polymer ?
#
loop_
_entity_poly.entity_id
_entity_poly.type
_entity_poly.pdbx_seq_one_letter_code
_entity_poly.pdbx_strand_id
1 'polypeptide(L)' 'MTQTLIAVDVVILENLTDEIRRLHQRLDAALITPRPEWVTVKEYANHIGRSERTVTRRIDSGELDVRHQCGVRMVRVGTA' A
#
# COMPACT_ATOMS: atom_id res chain seq x y z
N MET A 1 -13.71 -37.04 -12.42
CA MET A 1 -13.53 -36.46 -11.07
C MET A 1 -14.79 -36.77 -10.28
N THR A 2 -14.67 -37.57 -9.23
CA THR A 2 -15.79 -37.95 -8.37
C THR A 2 -16.14 -36.78 -7.46
N GLN A 3 -17.36 -36.27 -7.59
CA GLN A 3 -17.85 -35.15 -6.80
C GLN A 3 -18.36 -35.68 -5.46
N THR A 4 -17.63 -35.41 -4.38
CA THR A 4 -18.06 -35.77 -3.03
C THR A 4 -19.16 -34.81 -2.60
N LEU A 5 -20.37 -35.32 -2.41
CA LEU A 5 -21.50 -34.54 -1.91
C LEU A 5 -21.48 -34.58 -0.38
N ILE A 6 -21.26 -33.41 0.23
CA ILE A 6 -21.27 -33.22 1.68
C ILE A 6 -22.54 -32.42 1.99
N ALA A 7 -23.37 -32.90 2.92
CA ALA A 7 -24.50 -32.12 3.41
C ALA A 7 -23.96 -30.95 4.25
N VAL A 8 -24.22 -29.73 3.80
CA VAL A 8 -23.84 -28.49 4.48
C VAL A 8 -25.11 -27.71 4.79
N ASP A 9 -25.20 -27.18 6.00
CA ASP A 9 -26.28 -26.29 6.39
C ASP A 9 -26.21 -25.00 5.54
N VAL A 10 -27.27 -24.74 4.78
CA VAL A 10 -27.36 -23.62 3.85
C VAL A 10 -27.22 -22.28 4.59
N VAL A 11 -27.77 -22.18 5.80
CA VAL A 11 -27.73 -20.94 6.59
C VAL A 11 -26.31 -20.61 7.02
N ILE A 12 -25.52 -21.62 7.38
CA ILE A 12 -24.10 -21.43 7.76
C ILE A 12 -23.30 -20.92 6.54
N LEU A 13 -23.56 -21.47 5.36
CA LEU A 13 -22.85 -21.09 4.14
C LEU A 13 -23.20 -19.66 3.68
N GLU A 14 -24.47 -19.27 3.81
CA GLU A 14 -24.93 -17.91 3.54
C GLU A 14 -24.25 -16.91 4.48
N ASN A 15 -24.22 -17.20 5.77
CA ASN A 15 -23.55 -16.36 6.77
C ASN A 15 -22.06 -16.17 6.47
N LEU A 16 -21.36 -17.24 6.10
CA LEU A 16 -19.93 -17.18 5.75
C LEU A 16 -19.70 -16.35 4.47
N THR A 17 -20.57 -16.50 3.48
CA THR A 17 -20.48 -15.74 2.22
C THR A 17 -20.67 -14.25 2.47
N ASP A 18 -21.61 -13.89 3.35
CA ASP A 18 -21.85 -12.50 3.73
C ASP A 18 -20.69 -11.91 4.53
N GLU A 19 -20.05 -12.68 5.41
CA GLU A 19 -18.85 -12.24 6.12
C GLU A 19 -17.68 -11.99 5.18
N ILE A 20 -17.42 -12.91 4.24
CA ILE A 20 -16.39 -12.74 3.20
C ILE A 20 -16.66 -11.49 2.37
N ARG A 21 -17.92 -11.26 1.96
CA ARG A 21 -18.30 -10.06 1.21
C ARG A 21 -18.02 -8.78 2.00
N ARG A 22 -18.36 -8.75 3.29
CA ARG A 22 -18.09 -7.61 4.17
C ARG A 22 -16.58 -7.36 4.34
N LEU A 23 -15.78 -8.41 4.45
CA LEU A 23 -14.32 -8.28 4.54
C LEU A 23 -13.73 -7.70 3.25
N HIS A 24 -14.16 -8.19 2.08
CA HIS A 24 -13.73 -7.62 0.80
C HIS A 24 -14.11 -6.15 0.68
N GLN A 25 -15.34 -5.77 1.00
CA GLN A 25 -15.77 -4.37 0.95
C GLN A 25 -14.92 -3.45 1.86
N ARG A 26 -14.55 -3.94 3.05
CA ARG A 26 -13.68 -3.19 3.97
C ARG A 26 -12.27 -3.05 3.44
N LEU A 27 -11.73 -4.08 2.80
CA LEU A 27 -10.40 -4.05 2.18
C LEU A 27 -10.39 -3.11 0.97
N ASP A 28 -11.39 -3.19 0.10
CA ASP A 28 -11.54 -2.30 -1.06
C ASP A 28 -11.64 -0.84 -0.61
N ALA A 29 -12.44 -0.56 0.43
CA ALA A 29 -12.53 0.78 1.01
C ALA A 29 -11.20 1.27 1.62
N ALA A 30 -10.42 0.38 2.24
CA ALA A 30 -9.12 0.73 2.82
C ALA A 30 -8.05 1.03 1.74
N LEU A 31 -8.16 0.43 0.56
CA LEU A 31 -7.26 0.68 -0.58
C LEU A 31 -7.53 2.02 -1.29
N ILE A 32 -8.65 2.69 -1.01
CA ILE A 32 -9.05 3.97 -1.68
C ILE A 32 -8.39 5.22 -1.04
N THR A 33 -7.56 5.08 0.00
CA THR A 33 -6.73 6.19 0.48
C THR A 33 -5.35 6.06 -0.15
N PRO A 34 -4.83 7.02 -0.95
CA PRO A 34 -3.47 6.93 -1.44
C PRO A 34 -2.55 6.89 -0.22
N ARG A 35 -1.92 5.73 0.00
CA ARG A 35 -0.93 5.57 1.06
C ARG A 35 0.20 6.55 0.71
N PRO A 36 0.70 7.38 1.65
CA PRO A 36 1.90 8.14 1.38
C PRO A 36 3.01 7.15 1.05
N GLU A 37 3.40 7.12 -0.22
CA GLU A 37 4.38 6.17 -0.71
C GLU A 37 5.73 6.67 -0.26
N TRP A 38 6.30 5.98 0.72
CA TRP A 38 7.68 6.22 1.08
C TRP A 38 8.52 5.44 0.08
N VAL A 39 9.26 6.15 -0.75
CA VAL A 39 10.13 5.58 -1.77
C VAL A 39 11.58 5.88 -1.42
N THR A 40 12.53 5.13 -1.97
CA THR A 40 13.95 5.43 -1.80
C THR A 40 14.32 6.75 -2.46
N VAL A 41 15.45 7.35 -2.08
CA VAL A 41 15.99 8.55 -2.73
C VAL A 41 16.14 8.37 -4.24
N LYS A 42 16.55 7.17 -4.68
CA LYS A 42 16.72 6.82 -6.10
C LYS A 42 15.39 6.77 -6.85
N GLU A 43 14.39 6.12 -6.27
CA GLU A 43 13.05 6.06 -6.86
C GLU A 43 12.41 7.45 -6.93
N TYR A 44 12.58 8.26 -5.88
CA TYR A 44 12.13 9.65 -5.88
C TYR A 44 12.81 10.47 -6.97
N ALA A 45 14.13 10.34 -7.12
CA ALA A 45 14.91 11.02 -8.14
C ALA A 45 14.40 10.69 -9.56
N ASN A 46 14.15 9.41 -9.82
CA ASN A 46 13.56 8.95 -11.08
C ASN A 46 12.15 9.51 -11.29
N HIS A 47 11.32 9.53 -10.24
CA HIS A 47 9.96 10.05 -10.30
C HIS A 47 9.91 11.54 -10.68
N ILE A 48 10.83 12.36 -10.15
CA ILE A 48 10.89 13.80 -10.45
C ILE A 48 11.81 14.17 -11.62
N GLY A 49 12.44 13.18 -12.28
CA GLY A 49 13.39 13.40 -13.38
C GLY A 49 14.62 14.22 -12.99
N ARG A 50 15.14 14.03 -11.77
CA ARG A 50 16.33 14.73 -11.24
C ARG A 50 17.39 13.73 -10.76
N SER A 51 18.59 14.24 -10.50
CA SER A 51 19.67 13.43 -9.90
C SER A 51 19.42 13.16 -8.41
N GLU A 52 19.94 12.04 -7.90
CA GLU A 52 19.94 11.74 -6.46
C GLU A 52 20.60 12.86 -5.64
N ARG A 53 21.65 13.50 -6.18
CA ARG A 53 22.31 14.66 -5.53
C ARG A 53 21.36 15.84 -5.35
N THR A 54 20.48 16.09 -6.32
CA THR A 54 19.44 17.11 -6.20
C THR A 54 18.45 16.76 -5.08
N VAL A 55 18.06 15.49 -4.99
CA VAL A 55 17.15 15.02 -3.93
C VAL A 55 17.81 15.17 -2.55
N THR A 56 19.06 14.71 -2.38
CA THR A 56 19.80 14.87 -1.12
C THR A 56 19.91 16.33 -0.71
N ARG A 57 20.19 17.25 -1.65
CA ARG A 57 20.21 18.69 -1.34
C ARG A 57 18.85 19.19 -0.83
N ARG A 58 17.73 18.73 -1.38
CA ARG A 58 16.37 19.10 -0.93
C ARG A 58 16.01 18.49 0.43
N ILE A 59 16.57 17.33 0.73
CA ILE A 59 16.50 16.73 2.08
C ILE A 59 17.26 17.61 3.08
N ASP A 60 18.50 18.00 2.73
CA ASP A 60 19.35 18.82 3.60
C ASP A 60 18.77 20.23 3.80
N SER A 61 18.03 20.76 2.82
CA SER A 61 17.29 22.03 2.95
C SER A 61 15.96 21.91 3.71
N GLY A 62 15.53 20.70 4.06
CA GLY A 62 14.27 20.44 4.77
C GLY A 62 13.01 20.53 3.89
N GLU A 63 13.15 20.55 2.57
CA GLU A 63 12.01 20.61 1.63
C GLU A 63 11.27 19.28 1.47
N LEU A 64 11.86 18.18 1.94
CA LEU A 64 11.32 16.83 1.78
C LEU A 64 11.17 16.13 3.12
N ASP A 65 10.03 15.48 3.31
CA ASP A 65 9.80 14.57 4.43
C ASP A 65 10.68 13.32 4.26
N VAL A 66 11.52 13.05 5.26
CA VAL A 66 12.45 11.92 5.26
C VAL A 66 12.27 11.04 6.48
N ARG A 67 12.37 9.73 6.27
CA ARG A 67 12.49 8.75 7.35
C ARG A 67 13.55 7.70 7.03
N HIS A 68 14.04 7.03 8.05
CA HIS A 68 14.90 5.87 7.91
C HIS A 68 14.11 4.59 8.19
N GLN A 69 14.20 3.61 7.29
CA GLN A 69 13.58 2.29 7.45
C GLN A 69 14.63 1.24 7.11
N CYS A 70 14.96 0.36 8.09
CA CYS A 70 15.98 -0.68 7.93
C CYS A 70 17.34 -0.16 7.42
N GLY A 71 17.76 1.03 7.86
CA GLY A 71 19.01 1.68 7.42
C GLY A 71 18.92 2.40 6.07
N VAL A 72 17.81 2.28 5.35
CA VAL A 72 17.58 2.96 4.05
C VAL A 72 16.86 4.29 4.29
N ARG A 73 17.34 5.34 3.61
CA ARG A 73 16.71 6.66 3.62
C ARG A 73 15.55 6.68 2.62
N MET A 74 14.36 7.02 3.12
CA MET A 74 13.12 7.04 2.37
C MET A 74 12.55 8.46 2.33
N VAL A 75 11.99 8.83 1.19
CA VAL A 75 11.37 10.14 0.91
C VAL A 75 9.88 9.91 0.68
N ARG A 76 9.05 10.75 1.29
CA ARG A 76 7.60 10.69 1.10
C ARG A 76 7.20 11.18 -0.29
N VAL A 77 6.36 10.41 -0.97
CA VAL A 77 5.68 10.75 -2.22
C VAL A 77 4.20 10.98 -1.90
N GLY A 78 3.69 12.17 -2.24
CA GLY A 78 2.33 12.62 -1.97
C GLY A 78 2.28 13.72 -0.90
N THR A 79 1.74 14.91 -1.13
CA THR A 79 0.99 15.49 -2.27
C THR A 79 1.34 16.97 -2.30
N ALA A 80 1.49 17.55 -3.49
CA ALA A 80 1.44 19.00 -3.66
C ALA A 80 0.04 19.54 -3.30
#